data_AF-A0A3D1FAX4-F1
#
_entry.id   AF-A0A3D1FAX4-F1
#
_cell.length_a   1.000
_cell.length_b   1.000
_cell.length_c   1.000
_cell.angle_alpha   90.00
_cell.angle_beta   90.00
_cell.angle_gamma   90.00
#
_symmetry.space_group_name_H-M   'P 1'
#
loop_
_entity.id
_entity.type
_entity.pdbx_description
1 polymer ?
#
loop_
_entity_poly.entity_id
_entity_poly.type
_entity_poly.pdbx_seq_one_letter_code
_entity_poly.pdbx_strand_id
1 'polypeptide(L)'
;MGSFAILIVTSGVIVNLTPSVIYKAVNATKNNVAGRSPAESEVYGLKLIQMLLPREGHRIWFLDAAAARYHRKFPLVNENITSALGVVGAVGLLSLIWVAFLLMSGRQVDECLAFLAIVTVFLFFFATIGGFSSLFAFMVSSKIRAWNRISVFIGFASISAIFLILQNSLDRFFSGVKAGKIMLPISVGLGLIGFFDQTAQTSAANRNYIRAEFENDSEFVKRIEAMVPENSAIYQLPYIPFPEEPSLYALPEYGLSAGFLHSKSLRWSYGGMKGREGDTFFRALSLKPIKKQLEVVSNLGFAGIYIDRRGFSDNGASTEKQLADVLKSGPQLVSTTGALSFFRIPHSGVHTGIQLRPN
;
A
#
# COMPACT_ATOMS: atom_id res chain seq x y z
N MET A 1 -34.45 -12.59 1.79
CA MET A 1 -33.55 -11.74 0.97
C MET A 1 -32.10 -11.78 1.46
N GLY A 2 -31.83 -11.71 2.78
CA GLY A 2 -30.46 -11.77 3.32
C GLY A 2 -29.64 -13.01 2.89
N SER A 3 -30.20 -14.22 2.95
CA SER A 3 -29.49 -15.45 2.55
C SER A 3 -29.09 -15.47 1.08
N PHE A 4 -29.88 -14.83 0.20
CA PHE A 4 -29.57 -14.73 -1.23
C PHE A 4 -28.43 -13.76 -1.49
N ALA A 5 -28.40 -12.61 -0.80
CA ALA A 5 -27.31 -11.66 -0.87
C ALA A 5 -25.99 -12.28 -0.35
N ILE A 6 -26.04 -13.02 0.76
CA ILE A 6 -24.88 -13.74 1.29
C ILE A 6 -24.36 -14.73 0.25
N LEU A 7 -25.25 -15.53 -0.36
CA LEU A 7 -24.85 -16.54 -1.35
C LEU A 7 -24.22 -15.90 -2.60
N ILE A 8 -24.76 -14.78 -3.09
CA ILE A 8 -24.16 -14.01 -4.19
C ILE A 8 -22.76 -13.49 -3.81
N VAL A 9 -22.62 -12.89 -2.63
CA VAL A 9 -21.32 -12.35 -2.19
C VAL A 9 -20.30 -13.48 -2.01
N THR A 10 -20.67 -14.57 -1.34
CA THR A 10 -19.78 -15.71 -1.11
C THR A 10 -19.38 -16.39 -2.42
N SER A 11 -20.33 -16.62 -3.34
CA SER A 11 -20.03 -17.21 -4.65
C SER A 11 -19.13 -16.29 -5.49
N GLY A 12 -19.41 -14.98 -5.51
CA GLY A 12 -18.56 -13.99 -6.18
C GLY A 12 -17.12 -13.99 -5.64
N VAL A 13 -16.95 -14.05 -4.32
CA VAL A 13 -15.63 -14.16 -3.68
C VAL A 13 -14.91 -15.45 -4.08
N ILE A 14 -15.60 -16.59 -4.06
CA ILE A 14 -15.01 -17.87 -4.46
C ILE A 14 -14.55 -17.82 -5.92
N VAL A 15 -15.40 -17.35 -6.84
CA VAL A 15 -15.06 -17.22 -8.26
C VAL A 15 -13.86 -16.30 -8.44
N ASN A 16 -13.81 -15.18 -7.73
CA ASN A 16 -12.68 -14.24 -7.80
C ASN A 16 -11.37 -14.84 -7.30
N LEU A 17 -11.42 -15.65 -6.23
CA LEU A 17 -10.24 -16.30 -5.65
C LEU A 17 -9.79 -17.54 -6.43
N THR A 18 -10.67 -18.16 -7.22
CA THR A 18 -10.42 -19.44 -7.89
C THR A 18 -9.16 -19.41 -8.77
N PRO A 19 -8.96 -18.45 -9.70
CA PRO A 19 -7.75 -18.40 -10.51
C PRO A 19 -6.47 -18.29 -9.68
N SER A 20 -6.51 -17.51 -8.60
CA SER A 20 -5.36 -17.34 -7.69
C SER A 20 -5.04 -18.63 -6.92
N VAL A 21 -6.06 -19.39 -6.52
CA VAL A 21 -5.88 -20.68 -5.84
C VAL A 21 -5.32 -21.72 -6.81
N ILE A 22 -5.87 -21.81 -8.04
CA ILE A 22 -5.39 -22.73 -9.07
C ILE A 22 -3.93 -22.39 -9.43
N TYR A 23 -3.62 -21.12 -9.70
CA TYR A 23 -2.26 -20.70 -10.03
C TYR A 23 -1.27 -21.04 -8.91
N LYS A 24 -1.67 -20.90 -7.63
CA LYS A 24 -0.85 -21.31 -6.49
C LYS A 24 -0.66 -22.81 -6.41
N ALA A 25 -1.70 -23.60 -6.69
CA ALA A 25 -1.60 -25.06 -6.66
C ALA A 25 -0.66 -25.60 -7.76
N VAL A 26 -0.69 -25.00 -8.95
CA VAL A 26 0.16 -25.38 -10.10
C VAL A 26 1.59 -24.88 -9.92
N ASN A 27 1.77 -23.62 -9.50
CA ASN A 27 3.06 -22.96 -9.41
C ASN A 27 3.58 -22.83 -7.97
N ALA A 28 3.26 -23.79 -7.10
CA ALA A 28 3.73 -23.79 -5.71
C ALA A 28 5.25 -24.00 -5.67
N THR A 29 6.03 -22.92 -5.74
CA THR A 29 7.44 -22.97 -5.36
C THR A 29 7.51 -23.12 -3.84
N LYS A 30 8.44 -23.95 -3.34
CA LYS A 30 8.69 -24.19 -1.90
C LYS A 30 9.12 -22.94 -1.11
N ASN A 31 9.25 -21.79 -1.78
CA ASN A 31 9.66 -20.53 -1.18
C ASN A 31 8.43 -19.68 -0.90
N ASN A 32 8.11 -19.52 0.39
CA ASN A 32 7.13 -18.56 0.86
C ASN A 32 7.58 -17.15 0.44
N VAL A 33 6.90 -16.59 -0.57
CA VAL A 33 7.12 -15.24 -1.13
C VAL A 33 7.09 -14.15 -0.05
N ALA A 34 6.52 -14.45 1.12
CA ALA A 34 6.82 -13.81 2.39
C ALA A 34 6.59 -14.86 3.48
N GLY A 35 7.64 -15.29 4.18
CA GLY A 35 7.52 -16.15 5.36
C GLY A 35 6.91 -15.38 6.52
N ARG A 36 5.59 -15.12 6.44
CA ARG A 36 4.89 -14.28 7.43
C ARG A 36 4.69 -15.02 8.73
N SER A 37 5.14 -14.41 9.82
CA SER A 37 4.93 -14.95 11.16
C SER A 37 3.50 -14.70 11.62
N PRO A 38 2.83 -15.66 12.28
CA PRO A 38 1.56 -15.39 12.97
C PRO A 38 1.64 -14.20 13.93
N ALA A 39 2.81 -13.90 14.51
CA ALA A 39 3.00 -12.73 15.36
C ALA A 39 2.69 -11.39 14.66
N GLU A 40 2.78 -11.34 13.33
CA GLU A 40 2.49 -10.13 12.57
C GLU A 40 1.01 -9.72 12.68
N SER A 41 0.07 -10.64 12.89
CA SER A 41 -1.34 -10.27 13.11
C SER A 41 -1.54 -9.52 14.44
N GLU A 42 -0.71 -9.80 15.44
CA GLU A 42 -0.71 -9.06 16.70
C GLU A 42 0.00 -7.72 16.57
N VAL A 43 1.17 -7.71 15.92
CA VAL A 43 1.93 -6.48 15.71
C VAL A 43 1.06 -5.47 14.98
N TYR A 44 0.38 -5.87 13.90
CA TYR A 44 -0.46 -5.00 13.08
C TYR A 44 -1.96 -5.11 13.41
N GLY A 45 -2.26 -5.47 14.65
CA GLY A 45 -3.61 -5.45 15.20
C GLY A 45 -4.15 -4.03 15.39
N LEU A 46 -5.47 -3.94 15.46
CA LEU A 46 -6.21 -2.71 15.72
C LEU A 46 -6.05 -2.29 17.19
N LYS A 47 -5.95 -0.98 17.42
CA LYS A 47 -5.97 -0.38 18.76
C LYS A 47 -7.13 0.60 18.85
N LEU A 48 -8.00 0.43 19.85
CA LEU A 48 -9.13 1.35 20.08
C LEU A 48 -8.68 2.80 20.18
N ILE A 49 -7.60 3.06 20.93
CA ILE A 49 -7.10 4.42 21.12
C ILE A 49 -6.60 5.04 19.81
N GLN A 50 -6.07 4.27 18.85
CA GLN A 50 -5.68 4.80 17.54
C GLN A 50 -6.89 5.19 16.68
N MET A 51 -8.07 4.64 16.95
CA MET A 51 -9.31 5.02 16.26
C MET A 51 -9.93 6.29 16.84
N LEU A 52 -9.70 6.54 18.14
CA LEU A 52 -10.22 7.70 18.88
C LEU A 52 -9.28 8.90 18.86
N LEU A 53 -7.97 8.67 18.72
CA LEU A 53 -6.99 9.74 18.62
C LEU A 53 -7.15 10.51 17.30
N PRO A 54 -6.81 11.82 17.31
CA PRO A 54 -6.69 12.58 16.07
C PRO A 54 -5.64 11.94 15.16
N ARG A 55 -5.79 12.18 13.86
CA ARG A 55 -4.81 11.80 12.85
C ARG A 55 -3.43 12.44 13.16
N GLU A 56 -2.34 11.73 12.87
CA GLU A 56 -1.00 12.32 12.85
C GLU A 56 -0.88 13.41 11.76
N GLY A 57 -0.23 14.53 12.08
CA GLY A 57 -0.15 15.71 11.21
C GLY A 57 -1.45 16.51 11.16
N HIS A 58 -2.24 16.48 12.23
CA HIS A 58 -3.50 17.20 12.34
C HIS A 58 -3.28 18.73 12.21
N ARG A 59 -4.21 19.44 11.56
CA ARG A 59 -4.10 20.91 11.33
C ARG A 59 -4.04 21.73 12.62
N ILE A 60 -4.66 21.22 13.67
CA ILE A 60 -4.67 21.83 15.00
C ILE A 60 -3.52 21.25 15.83
N TRP A 61 -2.56 22.11 16.18
CA TRP A 61 -1.29 21.72 16.81
C TRP A 61 -1.43 20.90 18.11
N PHE A 62 -2.43 21.19 18.95
CA PHE A 62 -2.59 20.46 20.22
C PHE A 62 -3.17 19.05 20.02
N LEU A 63 -3.98 18.84 18.98
CA LEU A 63 -4.50 17.53 18.60
C LEU A 63 -3.39 16.67 18.01
N ASP A 64 -2.55 17.26 17.15
CA ASP A 64 -1.35 16.62 16.62
C ASP A 64 -0.37 16.25 17.75
N ALA A 65 -0.10 17.19 18.67
CA ALA A 65 0.77 16.94 19.81
C ALA A 65 0.26 15.81 20.72
N ALA A 66 -1.06 15.68 20.90
CA ALA A 66 -1.66 14.59 21.66
C ALA A 66 -1.45 13.22 20.97
N ALA A 67 -1.69 13.14 19.66
CA ALA A 67 -1.43 11.94 18.87
C ALA A 67 0.08 11.57 18.88
N ALA A 68 0.95 12.54 18.59
CA ALA A 68 2.41 12.36 18.58
C ALA A 68 2.98 11.98 19.96
N ARG A 69 2.34 12.40 21.06
CA ARG A 69 2.72 11.98 22.43
C ARG A 69 2.39 10.51 22.66
N TYR A 70 1.25 10.02 22.15
CA TYR A 70 0.91 8.60 22.24
C TYR A 70 1.85 7.76 21.36
N HIS A 71 2.05 8.16 20.10
CA HIS A 71 2.87 7.41 19.14
C HIS A 71 4.32 7.22 19.59
N ARG A 72 4.91 8.22 20.27
CA ARG A 72 6.29 8.12 20.77
C ARG A 72 6.47 7.31 22.04
N LYS A 73 5.42 7.15 22.86
CA LYS A 73 5.55 6.58 24.21
C LYS A 73 5.05 5.15 24.34
N PHE A 74 4.11 4.74 23.49
CA PHE A 74 3.42 3.46 23.65
C PHE A 74 3.93 2.43 22.63
N PRO A 75 4.02 1.14 23.02
CA PRO A 75 4.48 0.08 22.13
C PRO A 75 3.42 -0.24 21.07
N LEU A 76 3.79 -1.03 20.05
CA LEU A 76 2.87 -1.51 19.01
C LEU A 76 2.14 -0.36 18.28
N VAL A 77 2.90 0.68 17.94
CA VAL A 77 2.48 1.79 17.08
C VAL A 77 3.18 1.59 15.74
N ASN A 78 2.41 1.38 14.67
CA ASN A 78 2.91 1.06 13.34
C ASN A 78 1.90 1.54 12.28
N GLU A 79 1.55 0.75 11.26
CA GLU A 79 0.46 1.05 10.33
C GLU A 79 -0.87 1.38 11.02
N ASN A 80 -1.07 0.96 12.28
CA ASN A 80 -2.28 1.30 13.01
C ASN A 80 -2.46 2.81 13.27
N ILE A 81 -1.43 3.66 13.08
CA ILE A 81 -1.55 5.12 13.12
C ILE A 81 -2.56 5.67 12.10
N THR A 82 -2.78 4.98 10.98
CA THR A 82 -3.71 5.42 9.93
C THR A 82 -5.15 4.96 10.19
N SER A 83 -5.44 4.42 11.37
CA SER A 83 -6.77 3.89 11.74
C SER A 83 -7.68 4.94 12.38
N ALA A 84 -7.22 6.20 12.48
CA ALA A 84 -7.97 7.30 13.08
C ALA A 84 -9.30 7.51 12.37
N LEU A 85 -10.41 7.41 13.11
CA LEU A 85 -11.76 7.62 12.57
C LEU A 85 -12.14 9.10 12.51
N GLY A 86 -11.38 9.93 13.22
CA GLY A 86 -11.65 11.35 13.36
C GLY A 86 -12.86 11.61 14.26
N VAL A 87 -13.15 12.88 14.54
CA VAL A 87 -14.16 13.23 15.56
C VAL A 87 -15.54 12.64 15.27
N VAL A 88 -16.02 12.77 14.02
CA VAL A 88 -17.36 12.25 13.64
C VAL A 88 -17.40 10.73 13.76
N GLY A 89 -16.38 10.03 13.26
CA GLY A 89 -16.30 8.57 13.34
C GLY A 89 -16.05 8.06 14.76
N ALA A 90 -15.33 8.80 15.60
CA ALA A 90 -15.09 8.47 17.00
C ALA A 90 -16.37 8.59 17.83
N VAL A 91 -17.15 9.68 17.65
CA VAL A 91 -18.47 9.82 18.28
C VAL A 91 -19.41 8.72 17.78
N GLY A 92 -19.36 8.38 16.49
CA GLY A 92 -20.13 7.27 15.93
C GLY A 92 -19.77 5.92 16.56
N LEU A 93 -18.47 5.65 16.75
CA LEU A 93 -17.99 4.44 17.40
C LEU A 93 -18.48 4.34 18.85
N LEU A 94 -18.34 5.42 19.62
CA LEU A 94 -18.82 5.49 21.00
C LEU A 94 -20.35 5.31 21.07
N SER A 95 -21.08 5.86 20.10
CA SER A 95 -22.54 5.68 19.98
C SER A 95 -22.90 4.22 19.71
N LEU A 96 -22.15 3.51 18.85
CA LEU A 96 -22.36 2.08 18.58
C LEU A 96 -22.02 1.20 19.79
N ILE A 97 -20.97 1.53 20.53
CA ILE A 97 -20.65 0.86 21.80
C ILE A 97 -21.80 1.06 22.80
N TRP A 98 -22.32 2.28 22.90
CA TRP A 98 -23.48 2.56 23.74
C TRP A 98 -24.73 1.78 23.30
N VAL A 99 -25.00 1.71 21.99
CA VAL A 99 -26.09 0.88 21.45
C VAL A 99 -25.91 -0.59 21.83
N ALA A 100 -24.69 -1.14 21.75
CA ALA A 100 -24.43 -2.51 22.20
C ALA A 100 -24.77 -2.71 23.69
N PHE A 101 -24.46 -1.76 24.56
CA PHE A 101 -24.88 -1.80 25.97
C PHE A 101 -26.41 -1.73 26.14
N LEU A 102 -27.10 -0.91 25.34
CA LEU A 102 -28.56 -0.81 25.38
C LEU A 102 -29.21 -2.14 24.96
N LEU A 103 -28.67 -2.82 23.95
CA LEU A 103 -29.12 -4.15 23.52
C LEU A 103 -28.95 -5.18 24.64
N MET A 104 -27.79 -5.19 25.32
CA MET A 104 -27.56 -6.08 26.46
C MET A 104 -28.51 -5.81 27.64
N SER A 105 -28.98 -4.57 27.78
CA SER A 105 -29.95 -4.17 28.81
C SER A 105 -31.40 -4.51 28.44
N GLY A 106 -31.64 -5.21 27.33
CA GLY A 106 -32.98 -5.55 26.85
C GLY A 106 -33.79 -4.36 26.31
N ARG A 107 -33.15 -3.22 26.04
CA ARG A 107 -33.83 -2.06 25.45
C ARG A 107 -34.05 -2.27 23.97
N GLN A 108 -35.21 -1.84 23.49
CA GLN A 108 -35.50 -1.81 22.06
C GLN A 108 -34.67 -0.70 21.39
N VAL A 109 -33.92 -1.10 20.37
CA VAL A 109 -33.16 -0.20 19.50
C VAL A 109 -33.57 -0.52 18.06
N ASP A 110 -33.48 0.49 17.20
CA ASP A 110 -33.64 0.34 15.75
C ASP A 110 -32.79 -0.84 15.20
N GLU A 111 -33.38 -1.64 14.32
CA GLU A 111 -32.76 -2.86 13.80
C GLU A 111 -31.46 -2.59 13.04
N CYS A 112 -31.40 -1.49 12.27
CA CYS A 112 -30.21 -1.11 11.52
C CYS A 112 -29.09 -0.68 12.47
N LEU A 113 -29.39 0.13 13.49
CA LEU A 113 -28.42 0.51 14.52
C LEU A 113 -27.94 -0.71 15.33
N ALA A 114 -28.84 -1.63 15.66
CA ALA A 114 -28.51 -2.85 16.36
C ALA A 114 -27.55 -3.73 15.54
N PHE A 115 -27.84 -3.90 14.25
CA PHE A 115 -26.98 -4.62 13.31
C PHE A 115 -25.58 -3.98 13.21
N LEU A 116 -25.51 -2.65 13.01
CA LEU A 116 -24.24 -1.93 12.93
C LEU A 116 -23.42 -2.06 14.22
N ALA A 117 -24.07 -2.03 15.38
CA ALA A 117 -23.41 -2.21 16.68
C ALA A 117 -22.83 -3.62 16.81
N ILE A 118 -23.61 -4.65 16.51
CA ILE A 118 -23.15 -6.05 16.58
C ILE A 118 -21.98 -6.30 15.62
N VAL A 119 -22.10 -5.86 14.37
CA VAL A 119 -21.03 -6.00 13.37
C VAL A 119 -19.78 -5.25 13.81
N THR A 120 -19.92 -4.03 14.35
CA THR A 120 -18.78 -3.24 14.80
C THR A 120 -18.06 -3.88 15.98
N VAL A 121 -18.80 -4.38 16.97
CA VAL A 121 -18.24 -5.11 18.11
C VAL A 121 -17.51 -6.38 17.65
N PHE A 122 -18.12 -7.15 16.73
CA PHE A 122 -17.48 -8.33 16.16
C PHE A 122 -16.19 -7.97 15.42
N LEU A 123 -16.21 -7.00 14.52
CA LEU A 123 -15.04 -6.54 13.76
C LEU A 123 -13.94 -6.02 14.68
N PHE A 124 -14.30 -5.31 15.75
CA PHE A 124 -13.36 -4.81 16.74
C PHE A 124 -12.65 -5.96 17.49
N PHE A 125 -13.41 -6.92 18.04
CA PHE A 125 -12.83 -8.10 18.71
C PHE A 125 -12.06 -9.00 17.77
N PHE A 126 -12.43 -9.03 16.49
CA PHE A 126 -11.69 -9.77 15.49
C PHE A 126 -10.33 -9.12 15.21
N ALA A 127 -10.30 -7.81 14.99
CA ALA A 127 -9.12 -7.09 14.53
C ALA A 127 -8.19 -6.59 15.64
N THR A 128 -8.64 -6.49 16.90
CA THR A 128 -7.84 -5.98 18.01
C THR A 128 -6.60 -6.82 18.27
N ILE A 129 -5.57 -6.22 18.87
CA ILE A 129 -4.39 -6.94 19.37
C ILE A 129 -4.85 -8.03 20.35
N GLY A 130 -4.45 -9.28 20.11
CA GLY A 130 -4.91 -10.45 20.86
C GLY A 130 -6.33 -10.93 20.50
N GLY A 131 -6.91 -10.43 19.41
CA GLY A 131 -8.26 -10.77 18.94
C GLY A 131 -8.35 -12.09 18.17
N PHE A 132 -9.54 -12.37 17.60
CA PHE A 132 -9.77 -13.59 16.81
C PHE A 132 -8.85 -13.70 15.57
N SER A 133 -8.34 -12.56 15.06
CA SER A 133 -7.37 -12.55 13.98
C SER A 133 -6.06 -13.27 14.34
N SER A 134 -5.59 -13.17 15.58
CA SER A 134 -4.40 -13.89 16.07
C SER A 134 -4.64 -15.40 16.12
N LEU A 135 -5.83 -15.82 16.57
CA LEU A 135 -6.21 -17.24 16.54
C LEU A 135 -6.30 -17.76 15.10
N PHE A 136 -6.88 -16.99 14.19
CA PHE A 136 -6.94 -17.35 12.77
C PHE A 136 -5.53 -17.43 12.16
N ALA A 137 -4.65 -16.49 12.47
CA ALA A 137 -3.28 -16.48 11.96
C ALA A 137 -2.47 -17.69 12.47
N PHE A 138 -2.68 -18.08 13.73
CA PHE A 138 -2.03 -19.22 14.36
C PHE A 138 -2.57 -20.56 13.85
N MET A 139 -3.89 -20.71 13.73
CA MET A 139 -4.53 -22.00 13.41
C MET A 139 -4.76 -22.24 11.92
N VAL A 140 -4.98 -21.18 11.13
CA VAL A 140 -5.44 -21.28 9.74
C VAL A 140 -4.43 -20.71 8.75
N SER A 141 -4.13 -19.40 8.83
CA SER A 141 -3.20 -18.77 7.88
C SER A 141 -2.68 -17.41 8.33
N SER A 142 -1.35 -17.24 8.37
CA SER A 142 -0.67 -15.97 8.65
C SER A 142 -0.55 -15.03 7.44
N LYS A 143 -1.28 -15.29 6.33
CA LYS A 143 -1.13 -14.49 5.10
C LYS A 143 -1.70 -13.07 5.23
N ILE A 144 -2.67 -12.86 6.11
CA ILE A 144 -3.27 -11.54 6.37
C ILE A 144 -2.64 -10.97 7.64
N ARG A 145 -1.86 -9.89 7.48
CA ARG A 145 -1.10 -9.24 8.54
C ARG A 145 -1.83 -8.02 9.11
N ALA A 146 -2.20 -7.08 8.24
CA ALA A 146 -2.67 -5.76 8.61
C ALA A 146 -4.17 -5.73 8.93
N TRP A 147 -4.57 -6.36 10.03
CA TRP A 147 -5.96 -6.41 10.49
C TRP A 147 -6.47 -5.04 10.96
N ASN A 148 -5.58 -4.11 11.32
CA ASN A 148 -5.90 -2.71 11.57
C ASN A 148 -6.65 -2.02 10.41
N ARG A 149 -6.54 -2.52 9.17
CA ARG A 149 -7.26 -1.99 7.99
C ARG A 149 -8.78 -2.22 8.03
N ILE A 150 -9.25 -3.10 8.93
CA ILE A 150 -10.69 -3.24 9.23
C ILE A 150 -11.30 -1.94 9.76
N SER A 151 -10.48 -1.01 10.26
CA SER A 151 -10.90 0.33 10.69
C SER A 151 -11.75 1.08 9.65
N VAL A 152 -11.58 0.84 8.35
CA VAL A 152 -12.42 1.43 7.29
C VAL A 152 -13.87 0.96 7.39
N PHE A 153 -14.10 -0.33 7.62
CA PHE A 153 -15.45 -0.88 7.78
C PHE A 153 -16.10 -0.41 9.08
N ILE A 154 -15.32 -0.33 10.16
CA ILE A 154 -15.79 0.24 11.42
C ILE A 154 -16.11 1.73 11.24
N GLY A 155 -15.27 2.47 10.53
CA GLY A 155 -15.50 3.88 10.22
C GLY A 155 -16.79 4.10 9.43
N PHE A 156 -17.06 3.26 8.43
CA PHE A 156 -18.34 3.28 7.71
C PHE A 156 -19.53 3.04 8.65
N ALA A 157 -19.46 2.01 9.50
CA ALA A 157 -20.53 1.71 10.45
C ALA A 157 -20.74 2.87 11.44
N SER A 158 -19.66 3.43 11.99
CA SER A 158 -19.69 4.57 12.91
C SER A 158 -20.33 5.82 12.29
N ILE A 159 -19.93 6.19 11.07
CA ILE A 159 -20.49 7.35 10.38
C ILE A 159 -21.97 7.11 10.05
N SER A 160 -22.30 5.91 9.57
CA SER A 160 -23.69 5.52 9.29
C SER A 160 -24.56 5.58 10.54
N ALA A 161 -24.03 5.17 11.69
CA ALA A 161 -24.74 5.25 12.97
C ALA A 161 -25.09 6.70 13.35
N ILE A 162 -24.18 7.65 13.14
CA ILE A 162 -24.47 9.08 13.39
C ILE A 162 -25.63 9.56 12.52
N PHE A 163 -25.62 9.24 11.23
CA PHE A 163 -26.69 9.65 10.32
C PHE A 163 -28.02 8.99 10.64
N LEU A 164 -28.02 7.70 11.01
CA LEU A 164 -29.22 6.99 11.44
C LEU A 164 -29.78 7.53 12.77
N ILE A 165 -28.92 7.81 13.75
CA ILE A 165 -29.34 8.43 15.01
C ILE A 165 -29.92 9.81 14.76
N LEU A 166 -29.30 10.60 13.88
CA LEU A 166 -29.79 11.93 13.51
C LEU A 166 -31.15 11.84 12.80
N GLN A 167 -31.28 10.96 11.81
CA GLN A 167 -32.53 10.72 11.09
C GLN A 167 -33.64 10.28 12.05
N ASN A 168 -33.39 9.24 12.85
CA ASN A 168 -34.35 8.71 13.82
C ASN A 168 -34.71 9.72 14.93
N SER A 169 -33.87 10.73 15.18
CA SER A 169 -34.17 11.80 16.12
C SER A 169 -35.03 12.89 15.46
N LEU A 170 -34.69 13.30 14.24
CA LEU A 170 -35.44 14.33 13.52
C LEU A 170 -36.85 13.88 13.14
N ASP A 171 -37.00 12.62 12.71
CA ASP A 171 -38.30 12.04 12.33
C ASP A 171 -39.27 11.92 13.51
N ARG A 172 -38.76 11.96 14.77
CA ARG A 172 -39.63 12.02 15.97
C ARG A 172 -40.24 13.39 16.21
N PHE A 173 -39.58 14.47 15.77
CA PHE A 173 -39.97 15.84 16.11
C PHE A 173 -40.52 16.63 14.93
N PHE A 174 -40.20 16.25 13.70
CA PHE A 174 -40.54 17.00 12.49
C PHE A 174 -41.21 16.10 11.43
N SER A 175 -42.06 16.71 10.59
CA SER A 175 -42.58 16.03 9.40
C SER A 175 -41.47 15.81 8.37
N GLY A 176 -41.57 14.76 7.53
CA GLY A 176 -40.47 14.32 6.65
C GLY A 176 -39.85 15.43 5.77
N VAL A 177 -40.65 16.37 5.25
CA VAL A 177 -40.13 17.51 4.47
C VAL A 177 -39.34 18.50 5.33
N LYS A 178 -39.80 18.77 6.55
CA LYS A 178 -39.09 19.67 7.49
C LYS A 178 -37.84 18.99 8.05
N ALA A 179 -37.92 17.69 8.37
CA ALA A 179 -36.78 16.88 8.80
C ALA A 179 -35.67 16.88 7.74
N GLY A 180 -36.02 16.65 6.46
CA GLY A 180 -35.05 16.68 5.35
C GLY A 180 -34.35 18.04 5.18
N LYS A 181 -35.07 19.16 5.32
CA LYS A 181 -34.49 20.52 5.24
C LYS A 181 -33.50 20.81 6.38
N ILE A 182 -33.70 20.23 7.56
CA ILE A 182 -32.80 20.37 8.71
C ILE A 182 -31.62 19.39 8.59
N MET A 183 -31.86 18.18 8.11
CA MET A 183 -30.85 17.13 7.99
C MET A 183 -29.75 17.51 7.01
N LEU A 184 -30.08 18.15 5.89
CA LEU A 184 -29.10 18.53 4.86
C LEU A 184 -27.98 19.44 5.40
N PRO A 185 -28.25 20.62 6.00
CA PRO A 185 -27.18 21.48 6.51
C PRO A 185 -26.38 20.83 7.64
N ILE A 186 -27.01 20.02 8.49
CA ILE A 186 -26.29 19.26 9.54
C ILE A 186 -25.34 18.26 8.89
N SER A 187 -25.79 17.53 7.87
CA SER A 187 -24.98 16.54 7.17
C SER A 187 -23.79 17.18 6.45
N VAL A 188 -24.02 18.33 5.81
CA VAL A 188 -22.95 19.13 5.19
C VAL A 188 -21.97 19.61 6.25
N GLY A 189 -22.45 20.12 7.39
CA GLY A 189 -21.61 20.56 8.50
C GLY A 189 -20.74 19.44 9.06
N LEU A 190 -21.32 18.26 9.30
CA LEU A 190 -20.58 17.06 9.73
C LEU A 190 -19.56 16.61 8.68
N GLY A 191 -19.90 16.70 7.40
CA GLY A 191 -18.98 16.41 6.29
C GLY A 191 -17.79 17.36 6.27
N LEU A 192 -18.01 18.66 6.48
CA LEU A 192 -16.94 19.66 6.56
C LEU A 192 -16.05 19.47 7.80
N ILE A 193 -16.64 19.15 8.96
CA ILE A 193 -15.89 18.83 10.18
C ILE A 193 -15.04 17.57 9.96
N GLY A 194 -15.64 16.51 9.40
CA GLY A 194 -14.94 15.27 9.09
C GLY A 194 -13.80 15.50 8.10
N PHE A 195 -14.01 16.29 7.05
CA PHE A 195 -12.96 16.64 6.08
C PHE A 195 -11.83 17.45 6.73
N PHE A 196 -12.15 18.43 7.57
CA PHE A 196 -11.16 19.23 8.27
C PHE A 196 -10.29 18.37 9.20
N ASP A 197 -10.92 17.46 9.94
CA ASP A 197 -10.28 16.59 10.93
C ASP A 197 -9.44 15.46 10.29
N GLN A 198 -9.93 14.92 9.18
CA GLN A 198 -9.26 13.83 8.47
C GLN A 198 -8.17 14.29 7.48
N THR A 199 -8.02 15.59 7.21
CA THR A 199 -7.01 16.08 6.26
C THR A 199 -5.81 16.71 6.97
N ALA A 200 -4.61 16.24 6.63
CA ALA A 200 -3.37 16.80 7.16
C ALA A 200 -3.01 18.12 6.47
N GLN A 201 -2.23 18.97 7.14
CA GLN A 201 -1.63 20.14 6.53
C GLN A 201 -0.47 19.70 5.62
N THR A 202 -0.66 19.75 4.30
CA THR A 202 0.44 19.48 3.37
C THR A 202 1.42 20.65 3.38
N SER A 203 2.68 20.41 3.80
CA SER A 203 3.76 21.38 3.62
C SER A 203 3.95 21.67 2.13
N ALA A 204 3.90 22.95 1.75
CA ALA A 204 4.14 23.36 0.37
C ALA A 204 5.53 22.91 -0.12
N ALA A 205 6.53 22.92 0.77
CA ALA A 205 7.86 22.42 0.48
C ALA A 205 7.85 20.93 0.15
N ASN A 206 7.18 20.10 0.97
CA ASN A 206 7.10 18.64 0.71
C ASN A 206 6.37 18.35 -0.60
N ARG A 207 5.25 19.04 -0.87
CA ARG A 207 4.53 18.87 -2.14
C ARG A 207 5.39 19.25 -3.33
N ASN A 208 6.12 20.36 -3.25
CA ASN A 208 7.00 20.80 -4.32
C ASN A 208 8.18 19.84 -4.50
N TYR A 209 8.72 19.28 -3.42
CA TYR A 209 9.76 18.25 -3.46
C TYR A 209 9.27 16.97 -4.16
N ILE A 210 8.15 16.40 -3.72
CA ILE A 210 7.57 15.19 -4.33
C ILE A 210 7.24 15.42 -5.80
N ARG A 211 6.71 16.61 -6.13
CA ARG A 211 6.44 17.00 -7.52
C ARG A 211 7.72 17.04 -8.35
N ALA A 212 8.78 17.67 -7.84
CA ALA A 212 10.05 17.77 -8.54
C ALA A 212 10.70 16.39 -8.75
N GLU A 213 10.63 15.48 -7.77
CA GLU A 213 11.11 14.11 -7.90
C GLU A 213 10.33 13.34 -8.98
N PHE A 214 8.99 13.41 -8.95
CA PHE A 214 8.13 12.78 -9.95
C PHE A 214 8.38 13.33 -11.37
N GLU A 215 8.57 14.64 -11.50
CA GLU A 215 8.87 15.28 -12.78
C GLU A 215 10.28 14.90 -13.28
N ASN A 216 11.28 14.82 -12.40
CA ASN A 216 12.63 14.35 -12.73
C ASN A 216 12.61 12.90 -13.25
N ASP A 217 11.90 12.01 -12.57
CA ASP A 217 11.81 10.60 -12.97
C ASP A 217 11.07 10.43 -14.30
N SER A 218 9.98 11.17 -14.47
CA SER A 218 9.22 11.24 -15.73
C SER A 218 10.07 11.70 -16.90
N GLU A 219 10.83 12.77 -16.72
CA GLU A 219 11.72 13.30 -17.75
C GLU A 219 12.85 12.31 -18.07
N PHE A 220 13.49 11.74 -17.04
CA PHE A 220 14.59 10.80 -17.22
C PHE A 220 14.15 9.53 -17.96
N VAL A 221 13.03 8.93 -17.57
CA VAL A 221 12.48 7.73 -18.22
C VAL A 221 12.06 8.00 -19.66
N LYS A 222 11.43 9.16 -19.95
CA LYS A 222 11.08 9.55 -21.32
C LYS A 222 12.32 9.70 -22.21
N ARG A 223 13.41 10.24 -21.68
CA ARG A 223 14.68 10.35 -22.41
C ARG A 223 15.27 8.98 -22.70
N ILE A 224 15.21 8.03 -21.75
CA ILE A 224 15.62 6.64 -22.00
C ILE A 224 14.77 6.03 -23.12
N GLU A 225 13.45 6.17 -23.03
CA GLU A 225 12.50 5.61 -24.01
C GLU A 225 12.73 6.15 -25.42
N ALA A 226 13.15 7.41 -25.57
CA ALA A 226 13.51 7.99 -26.86
C ALA A 226 14.87 7.49 -27.42
N MET A 227 15.75 6.93 -26.58
CA MET A 227 17.11 6.49 -26.98
C MET A 227 17.21 5.02 -27.37
N VAL A 228 16.23 4.20 -26.99
CA VAL A 228 16.21 2.76 -27.27
C VAL A 228 15.00 2.38 -28.13
N PRO A 229 15.05 1.28 -28.88
CA PRO A 229 13.88 0.81 -29.63
C PRO A 229 12.66 0.55 -28.73
N GLU A 230 11.47 0.66 -29.30
CA GLU A 230 10.24 0.31 -28.58
C GLU A 230 10.28 -1.14 -28.06
N ASN A 231 9.61 -1.40 -26.94
CA ASN A 231 9.57 -2.72 -26.27
C ASN A 231 10.93 -3.23 -25.75
N SER A 232 11.96 -2.38 -25.72
CA SER A 232 13.26 -2.73 -25.15
C SER A 232 13.18 -3.05 -23.66
N ALA A 233 13.96 -4.04 -23.23
CA ALA A 233 14.14 -4.38 -21.83
C ALA A 233 15.31 -3.60 -21.20
N ILE A 234 15.10 -3.05 -20.00
CA ILE A 234 16.06 -2.26 -19.23
C ILE A 234 16.40 -3.00 -17.94
N TYR A 235 17.69 -3.25 -17.72
CA TYR A 235 18.20 -3.93 -16.54
C TYR A 235 18.44 -2.93 -15.43
N GLN A 236 17.92 -3.17 -14.22
CA GLN A 236 17.97 -2.22 -13.12
C GLN A 236 18.97 -2.65 -12.06
N LEU A 237 19.79 -1.69 -11.63
CA LEU A 237 20.75 -1.83 -10.53
C LEU A 237 20.50 -0.74 -9.46
N PRO A 238 20.69 -1.05 -8.17
CA PRO A 238 21.05 -2.36 -7.63
C PRO A 238 19.89 -3.36 -7.71
N TYR A 239 20.17 -4.64 -7.54
CA TYR A 239 19.12 -5.64 -7.38
C TYR A 239 18.44 -5.47 -6.01
N ILE A 240 17.11 -5.38 -6.02
CA ILE A 240 16.30 -5.30 -4.80
C ILE A 240 15.18 -6.34 -4.90
N PRO A 241 15.07 -7.23 -3.92
CA PRO A 241 13.95 -8.17 -3.84
C PRO A 241 12.58 -7.47 -3.78
N PHE A 242 11.56 -8.03 -4.43
CA PHE A 242 10.18 -7.54 -4.34
C PHE A 242 9.26 -8.65 -3.83
N PRO A 243 8.26 -8.41 -2.96
CA PRO A 243 7.85 -7.14 -2.36
C PRO A 243 8.42 -6.92 -0.95
N GLU A 244 8.06 -5.79 -0.33
CA GLU A 244 8.25 -5.50 1.11
C GLU A 244 9.73 -5.57 1.56
N GLU A 245 10.66 -5.05 0.75
CA GLU A 245 12.06 -4.91 1.15
C GLU A 245 12.31 -3.52 1.75
N PRO A 246 12.97 -3.40 2.93
CA PRO A 246 13.32 -2.10 3.49
C PRO A 246 14.17 -1.24 2.54
N SER A 247 14.20 0.06 2.79
CA SER A 247 15.06 0.99 2.05
C SER A 247 16.52 0.52 2.05
N LEU A 248 17.12 0.50 0.86
CA LEU A 248 18.52 0.13 0.67
C LEU A 248 19.36 1.41 0.58
N TYR A 249 20.16 1.68 1.63
CA TYR A 249 20.84 2.97 1.81
C TYR A 249 19.87 4.15 1.73
N ALA A 250 19.99 5.01 0.70
CA ALA A 250 19.13 6.17 0.50
C ALA A 250 17.99 5.89 -0.50
N LEU A 251 17.92 4.69 -1.08
CA LEU A 251 16.86 4.32 -2.00
C LEU A 251 15.58 3.95 -1.24
N PRO A 252 14.43 4.61 -1.52
CA PRO A 252 13.18 4.29 -0.87
C PRO A 252 12.62 2.93 -1.29
N GLU A 253 11.75 2.37 -0.43
CA GLU A 253 10.97 1.17 -0.74
C GLU A 253 10.22 1.35 -2.08
N TYR A 254 10.28 0.31 -2.92
CA TYR A 254 9.74 0.33 -4.29
C TYR A 254 10.32 1.41 -5.22
N GLY A 255 11.43 2.10 -4.89
CA GLY A 255 11.98 3.18 -5.73
C GLY A 255 12.27 2.76 -7.18
N LEU A 256 12.69 1.52 -7.40
CA LEU A 256 12.91 0.97 -8.75
C LEU A 256 11.62 0.77 -9.57
N SER A 257 10.43 1.00 -8.99
CA SER A 257 9.15 0.94 -9.72
C SER A 257 8.90 2.19 -10.59
N ALA A 258 9.66 3.28 -10.39
CA ALA A 258 9.50 4.53 -11.15
C ALA A 258 9.55 4.33 -12.67
N GLY A 259 10.42 3.42 -13.15
CA GLY A 259 10.49 3.06 -14.58
C GLY A 259 9.15 2.62 -15.15
N PHE A 260 8.44 1.73 -14.46
CA PHE A 260 7.12 1.23 -14.88
C PHE A 260 6.04 2.30 -14.88
N LEU A 261 6.13 3.28 -13.96
CA LEU A 261 5.13 4.35 -13.84
C LEU A 261 5.25 5.36 -14.99
N HIS A 262 6.46 5.61 -15.47
CA HIS A 262 6.74 6.67 -16.44
C HIS A 262 6.96 6.20 -17.87
N SER A 263 7.29 4.92 -18.09
CA SER A 263 7.46 4.36 -19.44
C SER A 263 6.15 3.89 -20.05
N LYS A 264 6.00 3.98 -21.37
CA LYS A 264 4.83 3.43 -22.09
C LYS A 264 5.11 2.08 -22.76
N SER A 265 6.34 1.87 -23.21
CA SER A 265 6.75 0.74 -24.04
C SER A 265 7.88 -0.08 -23.43
N LEU A 266 8.68 0.51 -22.53
CA LEU A 266 9.85 -0.17 -21.95
C LEU A 266 9.45 -1.29 -20.99
N ARG A 267 10.29 -2.32 -20.94
CA ARG A 267 10.19 -3.42 -19.97
C ARG A 267 11.32 -3.29 -18.97
N TRP A 268 11.07 -3.62 -17.70
CA TRP A 268 12.02 -3.39 -16.62
C TRP A 268 12.24 -4.67 -15.82
N SER A 269 13.45 -4.87 -15.30
CA SER A 269 13.81 -6.13 -14.61
C SER A 269 13.35 -6.22 -13.15
N TYR A 270 12.96 -5.12 -12.50
CA TYR A 270 12.45 -5.12 -11.13
C TYR A 270 11.02 -5.66 -11.03
N GLY A 271 10.58 -6.05 -9.83
CA GLY A 271 9.18 -6.45 -9.55
C GLY A 271 8.90 -7.96 -9.61
N GLY A 272 9.91 -8.79 -9.84
CA GLY A 272 9.80 -10.24 -9.69
C GLY A 272 9.53 -10.61 -8.22
N MET A 273 8.48 -11.41 -7.97
CA MET A 273 8.15 -11.87 -6.61
C MET A 273 9.28 -12.74 -6.02
N LYS A 274 9.71 -12.42 -4.79
CA LYS A 274 10.70 -13.12 -3.97
C LYS A 274 10.50 -14.62 -4.04
N GLY A 275 11.56 -15.35 -4.37
CA GLY A 275 11.53 -16.81 -4.43
C GLY A 275 10.85 -17.40 -5.67
N ARG A 276 10.46 -16.57 -6.66
CA ARG A 276 10.12 -17.02 -8.02
C ARG A 276 11.34 -17.06 -8.92
N GLU A 277 11.20 -17.68 -10.08
CA GLU A 277 12.30 -17.84 -11.05
C GLU A 277 12.90 -16.51 -11.49
N GLY A 278 12.07 -15.49 -11.78
CA GLY A 278 12.57 -14.17 -12.15
C GLY A 278 13.41 -13.49 -11.05
N ASP A 279 12.95 -13.57 -9.79
CA ASP A 279 13.67 -13.05 -8.63
C ASP A 279 14.99 -13.80 -8.42
N THR A 280 14.94 -15.14 -8.36
CA THR A 280 16.14 -15.97 -8.16
C THR A 280 17.18 -15.79 -9.26
N PHE A 281 16.75 -15.59 -10.51
CA PHE A 281 17.64 -15.29 -11.64
C PHE A 281 18.38 -13.96 -11.44
N PHE A 282 17.67 -12.85 -11.24
CA PHE A 282 18.31 -11.54 -11.08
C PHE A 282 19.08 -11.41 -9.77
N ARG A 283 18.66 -12.12 -8.71
CA ARG A 283 19.42 -12.25 -7.46
C ARG A 283 20.77 -12.92 -7.70
N ALA A 284 20.79 -14.04 -8.40
CA ALA A 284 22.03 -14.76 -8.69
C ALA A 284 22.94 -13.95 -9.63
N LEU A 285 22.34 -13.21 -10.57
CA LEU A 285 23.06 -12.36 -11.50
C LEU A 285 23.74 -11.18 -10.80
N SER A 286 23.05 -10.51 -9.87
CA SER A 286 23.59 -9.33 -9.17
C SER A 286 24.82 -9.61 -8.31
N LEU A 287 25.02 -10.87 -7.90
CA LEU A 287 26.19 -11.33 -7.16
C LEU A 287 27.42 -11.61 -8.07
N LYS A 288 27.25 -11.62 -9.39
CA LYS A 288 28.35 -11.83 -10.34
C LYS A 288 29.11 -10.53 -10.61
N PRO A 289 30.38 -10.58 -11.05
CA PRO A 289 31.11 -9.38 -11.49
C PRO A 289 30.36 -8.63 -12.59
N ILE A 290 30.46 -7.30 -12.61
CA ILE A 290 29.74 -6.42 -13.56
C ILE A 290 29.94 -6.85 -15.03
N LYS A 291 31.16 -7.25 -15.40
CA LYS A 291 31.44 -7.78 -16.74
C LYS A 291 30.56 -8.97 -17.10
N LYS A 292 30.34 -9.91 -16.16
CA LYS A 292 29.50 -11.08 -16.38
C LYS A 292 28.02 -10.72 -16.37
N GLN A 293 27.61 -9.76 -15.53
CA GLN A 293 26.24 -9.24 -15.58
C GLN A 293 25.92 -8.67 -16.95
N LEU A 294 26.79 -7.78 -17.46
CA LEU A 294 26.65 -7.16 -18.78
C LEU A 294 26.56 -8.19 -19.91
N GLU A 295 27.43 -9.21 -19.90
CA GLU A 295 27.42 -10.30 -20.88
C GLU A 295 26.06 -11.02 -20.90
N VAL A 296 25.54 -11.39 -19.72
CA VAL A 296 24.25 -12.10 -19.60
C VAL A 296 23.09 -11.23 -20.06
N VAL A 297 23.00 -9.98 -19.59
CA VAL A 297 21.87 -9.11 -19.98
C VAL A 297 21.93 -8.72 -21.44
N SER A 298 23.12 -8.54 -22.01
CA SER A 298 23.31 -8.31 -23.45
C SER A 298 22.81 -9.51 -24.26
N ASN A 299 23.15 -10.73 -23.86
CA ASN A 299 22.68 -11.97 -24.50
C ASN A 299 21.17 -12.19 -24.35
N LEU A 300 20.56 -11.69 -23.28
CA LEU A 300 19.12 -11.70 -23.07
C LEU A 300 18.37 -10.60 -23.87
N GLY A 301 19.09 -9.75 -24.59
CA GLY A 301 18.51 -8.69 -25.41
C GLY A 301 18.12 -7.43 -24.64
N PHE A 302 18.71 -7.18 -23.46
CA PHE A 302 18.52 -5.90 -22.77
C PHE A 302 19.22 -4.77 -23.52
N ALA A 303 18.51 -3.65 -23.70
CA ALA A 303 19.00 -2.49 -24.46
C ALA A 303 19.77 -1.48 -23.60
N GLY A 304 19.65 -1.58 -22.28
CA GLY A 304 20.32 -0.66 -21.37
C GLY A 304 20.30 -1.10 -19.92
N ILE A 305 21.08 -0.37 -19.13
CA ILE A 305 21.21 -0.52 -17.69
C ILE A 305 20.81 0.80 -17.04
N TYR A 306 19.80 0.72 -16.18
CA TYR A 306 19.34 1.81 -15.33
C TYR A 306 19.96 1.64 -13.95
N ILE A 307 20.53 2.72 -13.42
CA ILE A 307 21.16 2.72 -12.10
C ILE A 307 20.50 3.81 -11.26
N ASP A 308 19.98 3.41 -10.11
CA ASP A 308 19.65 4.35 -9.05
C ASP A 308 20.81 4.39 -8.04
N ARG A 309 21.56 5.49 -8.07
CA ARG A 309 22.76 5.69 -7.26
C ARG A 309 22.47 5.67 -5.77
N ARG A 310 21.25 6.03 -5.36
CA ARG A 310 20.82 6.06 -3.96
C ARG A 310 20.86 4.68 -3.30
N GLY A 311 20.82 3.62 -4.12
CA GLY A 311 20.89 2.23 -3.68
C GLY A 311 22.31 1.70 -3.41
N PHE A 312 23.33 2.56 -3.42
CA PHE A 312 24.72 2.19 -3.17
C PHE A 312 25.35 3.08 -2.09
N SER A 313 26.23 2.51 -1.26
CA SER A 313 26.95 3.29 -0.23
C SER A 313 27.88 4.36 -0.79
N ASP A 314 28.39 4.17 -2.01
CA ASP A 314 29.30 5.08 -2.72
C ASP A 314 28.59 5.89 -3.82
N ASN A 315 27.26 5.99 -3.77
CA ASN A 315 26.42 6.58 -4.81
C ASN A 315 26.66 5.98 -6.21
N GLY A 316 27.02 4.68 -6.28
CA GLY A 316 27.17 3.94 -7.52
C GLY A 316 28.51 4.15 -8.22
N ALA A 317 29.44 4.91 -7.65
CA ALA A 317 30.71 5.28 -8.29
C ALA A 317 31.53 4.07 -8.76
N SER A 318 31.69 3.04 -7.92
CA SER A 318 32.42 1.82 -8.26
C SER A 318 31.74 1.03 -9.37
N THR A 319 30.41 0.89 -9.31
CA THR A 319 29.60 0.18 -10.31
C THR A 319 29.66 0.88 -11.66
N GLU A 320 29.47 2.20 -11.68
CA GLU A 320 29.53 3.01 -12.90
C GLU A 320 30.92 3.01 -13.53
N LYS A 321 31.98 3.09 -12.71
CA LYS A 321 33.35 2.98 -13.21
C LYS A 321 33.61 1.64 -13.89
N GLN A 322 33.21 0.53 -13.26
CA GLN A 322 33.33 -0.80 -13.86
C GLN A 322 32.53 -0.94 -15.15
N LEU A 323 31.31 -0.39 -15.20
CA LEU A 323 30.51 -0.36 -16.42
C LEU A 323 31.16 0.47 -17.52
N ALA A 324 31.69 1.64 -17.19
CA ALA A 324 32.39 2.49 -18.14
C ALA A 324 33.67 1.83 -18.67
N ASP A 325 34.41 1.12 -17.81
CA ASP A 325 35.61 0.38 -18.20
C ASP A 325 35.30 -0.79 -19.14
N VAL A 326 34.16 -1.46 -18.97
CA VAL A 326 33.75 -2.60 -19.81
C VAL A 326 33.10 -2.13 -21.11
N LEU A 327 32.19 -1.15 -21.04
CA LEU A 327 31.49 -0.58 -22.21
C LEU A 327 32.36 0.37 -23.03
N LYS A 328 33.49 0.82 -22.47
CA LYS A 328 34.36 1.88 -23.04
C LYS A 328 33.61 3.20 -23.26
N SER A 329 32.54 3.43 -22.49
CA SER A 329 31.72 4.64 -22.54
C SER A 329 31.14 4.95 -21.17
N GLY A 330 31.12 6.22 -20.78
CA GLY A 330 30.40 6.68 -19.59
C GLY A 330 28.87 6.59 -19.74
N PRO A 331 28.10 6.99 -18.70
CA PRO A 331 26.65 7.02 -18.77
C PRO A 331 26.17 7.98 -19.86
N GLN A 332 25.25 7.54 -20.71
CA GLN A 332 24.71 8.37 -21.79
C GLN A 332 23.66 9.36 -21.28
N LEU A 333 22.98 9.04 -20.17
CA LEU A 333 22.09 9.96 -19.47
C LEU A 333 22.36 9.94 -17.98
N VAL A 334 22.20 11.11 -17.37
CA VAL A 334 22.16 11.31 -15.93
C VAL A 334 20.94 12.20 -15.64
N SER A 335 20.20 11.91 -14.58
CA SER A 335 19.06 12.74 -14.17
C SER A 335 19.50 14.14 -13.76
N THR A 336 18.58 15.11 -13.75
CA THR A 336 18.92 16.49 -13.37
C THR A 336 19.39 16.58 -11.91
N THR A 337 18.85 15.70 -11.06
CA THR A 337 19.25 15.53 -9.67
C THR A 337 20.58 14.80 -9.48
N GLY A 338 21.11 14.15 -10.53
CA GLY A 338 22.31 13.32 -10.46
C GLY A 338 22.11 11.98 -9.74
N ALA A 339 20.89 11.64 -9.31
CA ALA A 339 20.59 10.41 -8.58
C ALA A 339 20.45 9.18 -9.49
N LEU A 340 20.07 9.37 -10.75
CA LEU A 340 19.85 8.29 -11.72
C LEU A 340 20.86 8.39 -12.86
N SER A 341 21.30 7.24 -13.36
CA SER A 341 22.12 7.17 -14.56
C SER A 341 21.69 6.01 -15.46
N PHE A 342 22.00 6.15 -16.74
CA PHE A 342 21.65 5.16 -17.75
C PHE A 342 22.84 4.86 -18.65
N PHE A 343 23.10 3.57 -18.83
CA PHE A 343 24.09 3.02 -19.75
C PHE A 343 23.40 2.26 -20.87
N ARG A 344 23.64 2.63 -22.12
CA ARG A 344 23.16 1.89 -23.29
C ARG A 344 24.04 0.66 -23.50
N ILE A 345 23.40 -0.48 -23.77
CA ILE A 345 24.11 -1.70 -24.15
C ILE A 345 24.25 -1.69 -25.69
N PRO A 346 25.46 -1.74 -26.24
CA PRO A 346 25.64 -1.86 -27.67
C PRO A 346 25.22 -3.28 -28.11
N HIS A 347 24.16 -3.37 -28.90
CA HIS A 347 23.81 -4.64 -29.54
C HIS A 347 24.70 -4.84 -30.77
N SER A 348 25.59 -5.82 -30.72
CA SER A 348 26.11 -6.44 -31.95
C SER A 348 24.92 -7.12 -32.63
N GLY A 349 24.55 -6.71 -33.84
CA GLY A 349 23.29 -7.07 -34.51
C GLY A 349 23.08 -8.57 -34.79
N VAL A 350 22.86 -9.37 -33.75
CA VAL A 350 22.39 -10.75 -33.85
C VAL A 350 20.99 -10.78 -33.25
N HIS A 351 20.00 -10.50 -34.09
CA HIS A 351 18.62 -10.85 -33.83
C HIS A 351 18.49 -12.39 -33.82
N THR A 352 18.89 -13.04 -32.73
CA THR A 352 18.33 -14.36 -32.41
C THR A 352 17.06 -14.13 -31.62
N GLY A 353 15.93 -14.13 -32.35
CA GLY A 353 14.60 -14.09 -31.77
C GLY A 353 14.39 -15.28 -30.85
N ILE A 354 14.63 -15.09 -29.55
CA ILE A 354 14.03 -15.94 -28.54
C ILE A 354 12.70 -15.28 -28.20
N GLN A 355 11.65 -15.72 -28.90
CA GLN A 355 10.29 -15.54 -28.44
C GLN A 355 10.18 -16.19 -27.06
N LEU A 356 10.17 -15.37 -26.01
CA LEU A 356 9.61 -15.80 -24.73
C LEU A 356 8.14 -16.10 -24.99
N ARG A 357 7.82 -17.41 -25.12
CA ARG A 357 6.45 -17.88 -25.22
C ARG A 357 5.70 -17.42 -23.96
N PRO A 358 4.52 -16.79 -24.11
CA PRO A 358 3.64 -16.60 -22.99
C PRO A 358 3.05 -17.97 -22.61
N ASN A 359 3.34 -18.43 -21.40
CA ASN A 359 2.53 -19.42 -20.70
C ASN A 359 1.89 -18.75 -19.49
#